data_AF-A0A538CCH6-F1
#
_entry.id   AF-A0A538CCH6-F1
#
_cell.length_a   1.000
_cell.length_b   1.000
_cell.length_c   1.000
_cell.angle_alpha   90.00
_cell.angle_beta   90.00
_cell.angle_gamma   90.00
#
_symmetry.space_group_name_H-M   'P 1'
#
loop_
_entity.id
_entity.type
_entity.pdbx_description
1 polymer ?
#
loop_
_entity_poly.entity_id
_entity_poly.type
_entity_poly.pdbx_seq_one_letter_code
_entity_poly.pdbx_strand_id
1 'polypeptide(L)'
;MKRLFGVLAGMLAACALVPAASSAAGPVAATGGGRGTTDGVHAFSDFGFSVMRSTGGAVEGHFNCLMAGSSQFPGFTLMAVRGQVTHATMGGSTASFDGVGMFLAPGVFDKSAATFHVEVTAGGPGVGTLHLTLLTPFLFDLPVEHVLHGQISID
;
A
#
# COMPACT_ATOMS: atom_id res chain seq x y z
N MET A 1 38.10 -75.99 4.33
CA MET A 1 36.76 -75.82 4.92
C MET A 1 36.56 -74.34 5.25
N LYS A 2 35.49 -73.73 4.68
CA LYS A 2 34.76 -72.51 5.11
C LYS A 2 35.56 -71.19 5.27
N ARG A 3 35.45 -70.22 4.32
CA ARG A 3 34.43 -69.12 4.26
C ARG A 3 34.90 -67.89 5.10
N LEU A 4 34.95 -66.62 4.69
CA LEU A 4 34.15 -65.81 3.74
C LEU A 4 34.91 -64.53 3.29
N PHE A 5 34.59 -64.08 2.07
CA PHE A 5 34.77 -62.74 1.53
C PHE A 5 33.84 -61.71 2.23
N GLY A 6 34.20 -60.42 2.24
CA GLY A 6 33.27 -59.34 2.60
C GLY A 6 33.86 -57.92 2.50
N VAL A 7 33.57 -57.25 1.38
CA VAL A 7 33.87 -55.85 1.04
C VAL A 7 32.76 -54.93 1.59
N LEU A 8 33.09 -53.68 1.96
CA LEU A 8 32.33 -52.40 1.82
C LEU A 8 32.71 -51.48 3.00
N ALA A 9 32.70 -50.15 2.94
CA ALA A 9 32.74 -49.11 1.92
C ALA A 9 32.58 -47.80 2.72
N GLY A 10 33.18 -46.72 2.24
CA GLY A 10 33.21 -45.43 2.93
C GLY A 10 31.82 -44.82 3.09
N MET A 11 31.59 -44.21 4.24
CA MET A 11 30.40 -43.44 4.54
C MET A 11 30.70 -41.96 4.26
N LEU A 12 30.47 -41.52 3.02
CA LEU A 12 30.34 -40.11 2.69
C LEU A 12 29.00 -39.61 3.22
N ALA A 13 29.04 -38.75 4.23
CA ALA A 13 27.87 -38.03 4.70
C ALA A 13 27.45 -37.00 3.63
N ALA A 14 26.36 -37.30 2.92
CA ALA A 14 25.70 -36.36 2.03
C ALA A 14 24.94 -35.32 2.89
N CYS A 15 25.49 -34.11 3.01
CA CYS A 15 24.72 -32.95 3.46
C CYS A 15 23.64 -32.68 2.42
N ALA A 16 22.40 -33.08 2.72
CA ALA A 16 21.23 -32.73 1.93
C ALA A 16 21.03 -31.21 1.99
N LEU A 17 21.44 -30.52 0.92
CA LEU A 17 21.05 -29.14 0.65
C LEU A 17 19.54 -29.13 0.44
N VAL A 18 18.79 -28.79 1.49
CA VAL A 18 17.36 -28.46 1.37
C VAL A 18 17.28 -27.20 0.53
N PRO A 19 16.62 -27.19 -0.63
CA PRO A 19 16.36 -25.95 -1.34
C PRO A 19 15.47 -25.10 -0.43
N ALA A 20 16.00 -23.99 0.08
CA ALA A 20 15.16 -22.95 0.60
C ALA A 20 14.28 -22.50 -0.57
N ALA A 21 13.01 -22.87 -0.55
CA ALA A 21 12.01 -22.32 -1.46
C ALA A 21 11.88 -20.83 -1.11
N SER A 22 12.78 -20.00 -1.66
CA SER A 22 12.49 -18.59 -1.84
C SER A 22 11.29 -18.56 -2.77
N SER A 23 10.09 -18.34 -2.22
CA SER A 23 9.01 -17.81 -3.03
C SER A 23 9.52 -16.47 -3.54
N ALA A 24 10.05 -16.45 -4.76
CA ALA A 24 10.29 -15.21 -5.47
C ALA A 24 8.90 -14.61 -5.73
N ALA A 25 8.39 -13.89 -4.73
CA ALA A 25 7.21 -13.07 -4.92
C ALA A 25 7.54 -12.16 -6.10
N GLY A 26 6.71 -12.25 -7.15
CA GLY A 26 6.82 -11.41 -8.33
C GLY A 26 6.71 -9.94 -7.96
N PRO A 27 6.95 -9.02 -8.91
CA PRO A 27 6.57 -7.64 -8.68
C PRO A 27 5.06 -7.59 -8.37
N VAL A 28 4.69 -6.77 -7.39
CA VAL A 28 3.28 -6.54 -7.00
C VAL A 28 2.99 -5.06 -7.15
N ALA A 29 1.83 -4.74 -7.71
CA ALA A 29 1.33 -3.40 -7.88
C ALA A 29 0.03 -3.19 -7.08
N ALA A 30 -0.18 -1.95 -6.66
CA ALA A 30 -1.45 -1.46 -6.18
C ALA A 30 -1.74 -0.15 -6.90
N THR A 31 -2.85 -0.10 -7.61
CA THR A 31 -3.28 1.07 -8.37
C THR A 31 -4.72 1.40 -8.03
N GLY A 32 -5.06 2.68 -8.04
CA GLY A 32 -6.43 3.07 -7.79
C GLY A 32 -6.67 4.53 -8.04
N GLY A 33 -7.92 4.87 -8.23
CA GLY A 33 -8.33 6.26 -8.34
C GLY A 33 -9.80 6.43 -8.59
N GLY A 34 -10.27 7.64 -8.33
CA GLY A 34 -11.65 8.04 -8.49
C GLY A 34 -12.10 8.94 -7.36
N ARG A 35 -13.36 8.77 -6.94
CA ARG A 35 -13.95 9.54 -5.85
C ARG A 35 -14.23 8.65 -4.65
N GLY A 36 -13.81 9.08 -3.48
CA GLY A 36 -14.16 8.45 -2.20
C GLY A 36 -15.45 9.05 -1.62
N THR A 37 -16.08 8.34 -0.68
CA THR A 37 -17.24 8.78 0.09
C THR A 37 -17.21 8.20 1.49
N THR A 38 -17.71 8.94 2.48
CA THR A 38 -17.86 8.47 3.87
C THR A 38 -19.31 8.13 4.22
N ASP A 39 -20.27 8.55 3.40
CA ASP A 39 -21.72 8.33 3.61
C ASP A 39 -22.38 7.50 2.50
N GLY A 40 -21.62 7.10 1.49
CA GLY A 40 -22.09 6.30 0.36
C GLY A 40 -22.78 7.12 -0.74
N VAL A 41 -22.95 8.43 -0.57
CA VAL A 41 -23.77 9.27 -1.44
C VAL A 41 -22.99 10.48 -1.97
N HIS A 42 -22.35 11.22 -1.07
CA HIS A 42 -21.62 12.44 -1.42
C HIS A 42 -20.15 12.10 -1.60
N ALA A 43 -19.52 12.70 -2.60
CA ALA A 43 -18.06 12.63 -2.71
C ALA A 43 -17.43 13.21 -1.44
N PHE A 44 -16.29 12.67 -1.04
CA PHE A 44 -15.47 13.16 0.07
C PHE A 44 -14.09 13.60 -0.44
N SER A 45 -13.46 12.77 -1.25
CA SER A 45 -12.19 13.07 -1.91
C SER A 45 -12.21 12.70 -3.40
N ASP A 46 -11.33 13.33 -4.18
CA ASP A 46 -10.78 12.78 -5.41
C ASP A 46 -9.39 12.19 -5.08
N PHE A 47 -9.25 10.88 -5.21
CA PHE A 47 -8.00 10.17 -4.89
C PHE A 47 -7.40 9.48 -6.11
N GLY A 48 -6.10 9.23 -6.06
CA GLY A 48 -5.37 8.47 -7.06
C GLY A 48 -4.00 8.02 -6.56
N PHE A 49 -3.61 6.80 -6.91
CA PHE A 49 -2.30 6.25 -6.59
C PHE A 49 -1.86 5.17 -7.58
N SER A 50 -0.55 5.00 -7.64
CA SER A 50 0.11 3.88 -8.30
C SER A 50 1.34 3.54 -7.49
N VAL A 51 1.41 2.31 -7.00
CA VAL A 51 2.48 1.80 -6.14
C VAL A 51 2.95 0.47 -6.71
N MET A 52 4.25 0.31 -6.85
CA MET A 52 4.88 -0.94 -7.29
C MET A 52 5.93 -1.34 -6.27
N ARG A 53 5.96 -2.62 -5.91
CA ARG A 53 7.09 -3.25 -5.22
C ARG A 53 7.75 -4.24 -6.18
N SER A 54 9.01 -3.97 -6.50
CA SER A 54 9.83 -4.89 -7.29
C SER A 54 10.13 -6.18 -6.52
N THR A 55 10.60 -7.21 -7.23
CA THR A 55 11.05 -8.49 -6.63
C THR A 55 12.19 -8.31 -5.63
N GLY A 56 13.02 -7.27 -5.81
CA GLY A 56 14.11 -6.90 -4.89
C GLY A 56 13.65 -6.10 -3.68
N GLY A 57 12.34 -5.85 -3.53
CA GLY A 57 11.77 -5.10 -2.41
C GLY A 57 11.79 -3.58 -2.57
N ALA A 58 12.38 -3.04 -3.64
CA ALA A 58 12.33 -1.61 -3.92
C ALA A 58 10.88 -1.18 -4.22
N VAL A 59 10.45 -0.08 -3.60
CA VAL A 59 9.11 0.50 -3.74
C VAL A 59 9.20 1.81 -4.49
N GLU A 60 8.32 2.00 -5.46
CA GLU A 60 8.15 3.24 -6.20
C GLU A 60 6.66 3.53 -6.37
N GLY A 61 6.30 4.80 -6.42
CA GLY A 61 4.90 5.17 -6.62
C GLY A 61 4.56 6.56 -6.12
N HIS A 62 3.35 6.99 -6.46
CA HIS A 62 2.81 8.27 -6.07
C HIS A 62 1.42 8.11 -5.44
N PHE A 63 1.10 9.00 -4.53
CA PHE A 63 -0.22 9.15 -3.94
C PHE A 63 -0.70 10.60 -4.05
N ASN A 64 -1.98 10.77 -4.33
CA ASN A 64 -2.69 12.03 -4.29
C ASN A 64 -4.09 11.81 -3.73
N CYS A 65 -4.47 12.57 -2.71
CA CYS A 65 -5.83 12.69 -2.24
C CYS A 65 -6.17 14.18 -2.11
N LEU A 66 -7.23 14.59 -2.80
CA LEU A 66 -7.75 15.94 -2.81
C LEU A 66 -9.15 15.94 -2.21
N MET A 67 -9.30 16.58 -1.06
CA MET A 67 -10.57 16.84 -0.39
C MET A 67 -10.90 18.32 -0.59
N ALA A 68 -11.41 18.66 -1.78
CA ALA A 68 -11.79 20.02 -2.15
C ALA A 68 -13.22 20.05 -2.69
N GLY A 69 -13.92 21.17 -2.50
CA GLY A 69 -15.22 21.44 -3.13
C GLY A 69 -16.43 21.04 -2.28
N SER A 70 -17.40 20.31 -2.86
CA SER A 70 -18.70 19.91 -2.27
C SER A 70 -18.61 18.97 -1.06
N SER A 71 -17.39 18.80 -0.54
CA SER A 71 -16.88 17.66 0.21
C SER A 71 -15.82 18.15 1.21
N GLN A 72 -16.04 19.36 1.74
CA GLN A 72 -15.14 19.99 2.70
C GLN A 72 -14.98 19.10 3.93
N PHE A 73 -13.74 18.86 4.35
CA PHE A 73 -13.52 18.36 5.70
C PHE A 73 -13.94 19.48 6.68
N PRO A 74 -14.76 19.23 7.71
CA PRO A 74 -15.19 20.26 8.64
C PRO A 74 -13.99 21.09 9.16
N GLY A 75 -14.00 22.39 8.85
CA GLY A 75 -12.91 23.31 9.21
C GLY A 75 -11.91 23.60 8.09
N PHE A 76 -11.97 22.94 6.94
CA PHE A 76 -11.05 23.11 5.81
C PHE A 76 -11.80 23.37 4.50
N THR A 77 -11.52 24.50 3.84
CA THR A 77 -12.05 24.80 2.50
C THR A 77 -11.43 23.90 1.42
N LEU A 78 -10.18 23.51 1.63
CA LEU A 78 -9.44 22.58 0.80
C LEU A 78 -8.45 21.83 1.68
N MET A 79 -8.36 20.52 1.51
CA MET A 79 -7.32 19.69 2.08
C MET A 79 -6.74 18.79 0.99
N ALA A 80 -5.41 18.72 0.87
CA ALA A 80 -4.77 17.81 -0.08
C ALA A 80 -3.50 17.20 0.49
N VAL A 81 -3.30 15.90 0.24
CA VAL A 81 -2.06 15.17 0.53
C VAL A 81 -1.53 14.60 -0.77
N ARG A 82 -0.28 14.91 -1.10
CA ARG A 82 0.39 14.45 -2.32
C ARG A 82 1.82 14.08 -2.03
N GLY A 83 2.29 12.94 -2.51
CA GLY A 83 3.69 12.60 -2.33
C GLY A 83 4.14 11.31 -2.98
N GLN A 84 5.40 11.00 -2.72
CA GLN A 84 6.05 9.77 -3.13
C GLN A 84 5.87 8.68 -2.10
N VAL A 85 5.53 7.49 -2.57
CA VAL A 85 5.50 6.30 -1.75
C VAL A 85 6.92 5.79 -1.55
N THR A 86 7.25 5.49 -0.30
CA THR A 86 8.59 5.09 0.14
C THR A 86 8.62 3.66 0.67
N HIS A 87 7.50 3.19 1.23
CA HIS A 87 7.33 1.85 1.76
C HIS A 87 5.95 1.36 1.38
N ALA A 88 5.83 0.05 1.15
CA ALA A 88 4.55 -0.58 0.88
C ALA A 88 4.59 -2.02 1.36
N THR A 89 3.45 -2.51 1.85
CA THR A 89 3.11 -3.91 2.07
C THR A 89 1.84 -4.20 1.27
N MET A 90 1.78 -5.33 0.57
CA MET A 90 0.73 -5.66 -0.39
C MET A 90 0.50 -7.15 -0.35
N GLY A 91 -0.76 -7.57 -0.30
CA GLY A 91 -1.14 -8.97 -0.24
C GLY A 91 -2.64 -9.16 -0.34
N GLY A 92 -3.05 -10.20 -1.05
CA GLY A 92 -4.46 -10.49 -1.30
C GLY A 92 -5.15 -9.28 -1.93
N SER A 93 -6.24 -8.83 -1.31
CA SER A 93 -7.01 -7.66 -1.73
C SER A 93 -6.66 -6.39 -0.94
N THR A 94 -5.49 -6.31 -0.29
CA THR A 94 -5.11 -5.17 0.56
C THR A 94 -3.71 -4.66 0.29
N ALA A 95 -3.55 -3.34 0.39
CA ALA A 95 -2.25 -2.67 0.31
C ALA A 95 -2.17 -1.61 1.39
N SER A 96 -1.00 -1.48 2.01
CA SER A 96 -0.69 -0.48 3.01
C SER A 96 0.64 0.16 2.63
N PHE A 97 0.71 1.48 2.59
CA PHE A 97 1.90 2.18 2.13
C PHE A 97 2.11 3.52 2.81
N ASP A 98 3.39 3.86 2.98
CA ASP A 98 3.85 5.10 3.59
C ASP A 98 4.54 5.98 2.56
N GLY A 99 4.41 7.29 2.71
CA GLY A 99 5.08 8.21 1.81
C GLY A 99 5.42 9.56 2.42
N VAL A 100 6.16 10.32 1.63
CA VAL A 100 6.61 11.67 1.96
C VAL A 100 6.18 12.63 0.86
N GLY A 101 5.75 13.82 1.24
CA GLY A 101 5.23 14.78 0.29
C GLY A 101 4.76 16.07 0.94
N MET A 102 3.64 16.59 0.46
CA MET A 102 3.09 17.87 0.86
C MET A 102 1.65 17.72 1.36
N PHE A 103 1.37 18.40 2.46
CA PHE A 103 0.04 18.70 2.94
C PHE A 103 -0.33 20.14 2.59
N LEU A 104 -1.53 20.34 2.06
CA LEU A 104 -2.06 21.65 1.72
C LEU A 104 -3.42 21.82 2.38
N ALA A 105 -3.55 22.85 3.22
CA ALA A 105 -4.80 23.21 3.89
C ALA A 105 -4.97 24.74 3.95
N PRO A 106 -5.13 25.44 2.81
CA PRO A 106 -5.17 26.90 2.77
C PRO A 106 -6.23 27.48 3.71
N GLY A 107 -5.85 28.52 4.47
CA GLY A 107 -6.71 29.15 5.46
C GLY A 107 -6.70 28.49 6.84
N VAL A 108 -6.09 27.31 6.97
CA VAL A 108 -5.93 26.61 8.26
C VAL A 108 -4.44 26.36 8.55
N PHE A 109 -3.69 25.88 7.56
CA PHE A 109 -2.26 25.64 7.64
C PHE A 109 -1.55 26.09 6.37
N ASP A 110 -0.33 26.59 6.56
CA ASP A 110 0.58 26.78 5.45
C ASP A 110 0.91 25.41 4.82
N LYS A 111 1.16 25.45 3.51
CA LYS A 111 1.68 24.31 2.79
C LYS A 111 2.93 23.78 3.50
N SER A 112 2.89 22.53 3.90
CA SER A 112 3.89 21.92 4.78
C SER A 112 4.34 20.57 4.25
N ALA A 113 5.58 20.21 4.55
CA ALA A 113 6.06 18.85 4.30
C ALA A 113 5.27 17.89 5.18
N ALA A 114 4.91 16.75 4.60
CA ALA A 114 4.05 15.76 5.23
C ALA A 114 4.58 14.35 5.02
N THR A 115 4.32 13.52 6.01
CA THR A 115 4.44 12.07 5.94
C THR A 115 3.04 11.50 6.12
N PHE A 116 2.72 10.45 5.37
CA PHE A 116 1.39 9.88 5.34
C PHE A 116 1.46 8.36 5.32
N HIS A 117 0.41 7.75 5.86
CA HIS A 117 0.10 6.34 5.76
C HIS A 117 -1.22 6.17 5.02
N VAL A 118 -1.31 5.17 4.16
CA VAL A 118 -2.54 4.83 3.45
C VAL A 118 -2.77 3.33 3.51
N GLU A 119 -3.97 2.94 3.90
CA GLU A 119 -4.48 1.57 3.75
C GLU A 119 -5.57 1.55 2.68
N VAL A 120 -5.54 0.55 1.81
CA VAL A 120 -6.57 0.35 0.78
C VAL A 120 -7.02 -1.10 0.71
N THR A 121 -8.29 -1.29 0.37
CA THR A 121 -8.85 -2.57 -0.03
C THR A 121 -9.30 -2.51 -1.49
N ALA A 122 -8.92 -3.52 -2.28
CA ALA A 122 -9.32 -3.63 -3.68
C ALA A 122 -10.83 -3.75 -3.83
N GLY A 123 -11.38 -3.06 -4.83
CA GLY A 123 -12.81 -3.03 -5.08
C GLY A 123 -13.26 -1.79 -5.84
N GLY A 124 -14.43 -1.91 -6.46
CA GLY A 124 -15.14 -0.82 -7.11
C GLY A 124 -16.09 -0.12 -6.13
N PRO A 125 -17.12 0.58 -6.65
CA PRO A 125 -18.06 1.34 -5.83
C PRO A 125 -18.68 0.54 -4.68
N GLY A 126 -18.64 1.11 -3.47
CA GLY A 126 -19.18 0.52 -2.24
C GLY A 126 -18.40 -0.68 -1.67
N VAL A 127 -17.34 -1.14 -2.35
CA VAL A 127 -16.54 -2.31 -1.96
C VAL A 127 -15.10 -1.92 -1.64
N GLY A 128 -14.45 -1.16 -2.54
CA GLY A 128 -13.10 -0.70 -2.33
C GLY A 128 -13.06 0.34 -1.22
N THR A 129 -11.99 0.35 -0.42
CA THR A 129 -11.80 1.31 0.67
C THR A 129 -10.44 2.00 0.59
N LEU A 130 -10.39 3.22 1.11
CA LEU A 130 -9.19 4.01 1.31
C LEU A 130 -9.24 4.63 2.71
N HIS A 131 -8.15 4.51 3.45
CA HIS A 131 -7.98 5.15 4.74
C HIS A 131 -6.64 5.89 4.76
N LEU A 132 -6.69 7.20 4.92
CA LEU A 132 -5.52 8.07 4.94
C LEU A 132 -5.27 8.55 6.38
N THR A 133 -4.04 8.38 6.85
CA THR A 133 -3.57 8.99 8.09
C THR A 133 -2.40 9.92 7.77
N LEU A 134 -2.53 11.18 8.14
CA LEU A 134 -1.43 12.14 8.11
C LEU A 134 -0.61 11.95 9.38
N LEU A 135 0.70 11.74 9.25
CA LEU A 135 1.61 11.53 10.38
C LEU A 135 2.34 12.82 10.75
N THR A 136 2.65 13.64 9.74
CA THR A 136 3.19 15.00 9.91
C THR A 136 2.51 15.97 8.94
N PRO A 137 2.41 17.28 9.27
CA PRO A 137 3.01 17.98 10.41
C PRO A 137 2.36 17.71 11.78
N PHE A 138 1.19 17.08 11.80
CA PHE A 138 0.51 16.61 13.01
C PHE A 138 -0.17 15.28 12.70
N LEU A 139 -0.41 14.48 13.73
CA LEU A 139 -1.17 13.24 13.58
C LEU A 139 -2.64 13.60 13.32
N PHE A 140 -3.14 13.17 12.17
CA PHE A 140 -4.53 13.39 11.79
C PHE A 140 -5.07 12.19 11.04
N ASP A 141 -6.02 11.54 11.67
CA ASP A 141 -6.65 10.33 11.15
C ASP A 141 -7.95 10.70 10.43
N LEU A 142 -8.00 10.43 9.13
CA LEU A 142 -9.21 10.68 8.34
C LEU A 142 -10.16 9.49 8.42
N PRO A 143 -11.47 9.70 8.24
CA PRO A 143 -12.42 8.60 8.17
C PRO A 143 -12.09 7.66 7.00
N VAL A 144 -12.47 6.39 7.14
CA VAL A 144 -12.42 5.42 6.05
C VAL A 144 -13.39 5.85 4.95
N GLU A 145 -12.88 5.95 3.73
CA GLU A 145 -13.64 6.24 2.53
C GLU A 145 -13.93 4.96 1.77
N HIS A 146 -15.15 4.82 1.27
CA HIS A 146 -15.49 3.82 0.25
C HIS A 146 -15.34 4.44 -1.13
N VAL A 147 -15.01 3.63 -2.13
CA VAL A 147 -15.06 4.07 -3.53
C VAL A 147 -16.51 4.44 -3.86
N LEU A 148 -16.73 5.67 -4.30
CA LEU A 148 -18.00 6.14 -4.86
C LEU A 148 -18.01 5.95 -6.38
N HIS A 149 -16.92 6.36 -7.03
CA HIS A 149 -16.66 6.15 -8.46
C HIS A 149 -15.20 5.75 -8.65
N GLY A 150 -14.91 4.89 -9.63
CA GLY A 150 -13.55 4.41 -9.90
C GLY A 150 -13.32 2.99 -9.39
N GLN A 151 -12.06 2.65 -9.12
CA GLN A 151 -11.64 1.30 -8.76
C GLN A 151 -10.30 1.32 -8.01
N ILE A 152 -10.10 0.34 -7.14
CA ILE A 152 -8.80 -0.03 -6.57
C ILE A 152 -8.46 -1.46 -6.99
N SER A 153 -7.24 -1.67 -7.49
CA SER A 153 -6.70 -2.95 -7.95
C SER A 153 -5.37 -3.25 -7.26
N ILE A 154 -5.15 -4.53 -6.95
CA ILE A 154 -3.92 -5.04 -6.34
C ILE A 154 -3.59 -6.36 -7.06
N ASP A 155 -2.41 -6.42 -7.66
CA ASP A 155 -2.01 -7.44 -8.63
C ASP A 155 -0.52 -7.81 -8.56
#